data_AF-A0A432GAY2-F1
#
_entry.id   AF-A0A432GAY2-F1
#
_cell.length_a   1.000
_cell.length_b   1.000
_cell.length_c   1.000
_cell.angle_alpha   90.00
_cell.angle_beta   90.00
_cell.angle_gamma   90.00
#
_symmetry.space_group_name_H-M   'P 1'
#
loop_
_entity.id
_entity.type
_entity.pdbx_description
1 polymer ?
#
loop_
_entity_poly.entity_id
_entity_poly.type
_entity_poly.pdbx_seq_one_letter_code
_entity_poly.pdbx_strand_id
1 'polypeptide(L)'
;MLFDYETLKLIWWVFIGVLLIGFAITDGMDMGVGNLLPVIGKNDMQRRIMINTVGPHWDGNQVWFITAGGAIFAAWPMVYAAAFSGFYFAMLLVLFALFFRPLAFDYRSKLASTVWRKGWDWGLFIGSFVPPLVFGIAFGNLLLGVPFHLNEFMRPFYTGHFWELFHPFALLCGLVAVAMITLHGAIWLQLRTAGELAGNAARWVRYSAIATFAFFALAGIWLALGVDGYRITEMKDANEILSPLMKKVELAPGAWLDNYSKMPLTILFPVMGLGGAALTLWLSKLGRPGLGFFTSALTMAGIILTAGASAARHGERSEGG
;
A
#
# COMPACT_ATOMS: atom_id res chain seq x y z
N MET A 1 -20.89 14.19 23.97
CA MET A 1 -19.58 13.88 23.37
C MET A 1 -19.08 15.13 22.65
N LEU A 2 -17.76 15.31 22.54
CA LEU A 2 -17.15 16.46 21.84
C LEU A 2 -17.42 16.47 20.32
N PHE A 3 -17.70 15.30 19.73
CA PHE A 3 -18.05 15.12 18.32
C PHE A 3 -19.30 14.25 18.20
N ASP A 4 -20.09 14.45 17.15
CA ASP A 4 -21.18 13.55 16.77
C ASP A 4 -20.64 12.21 16.21
N TYR A 5 -21.52 11.22 16.08
CA TYR A 5 -21.10 9.86 15.76
C TYR A 5 -20.65 9.70 14.30
N GLU A 6 -21.24 10.45 13.36
CA GLU A 6 -20.78 10.49 11.97
C GLU A 6 -19.38 11.09 11.87
N THR A 7 -19.15 12.23 12.51
CA THR A 7 -17.83 12.89 12.55
C THR A 7 -16.76 11.96 13.13
N LEU A 8 -17.07 11.21 14.20
CA LEU A 8 -16.14 10.25 14.78
C LEU A 8 -15.76 9.13 13.79
N LYS A 9 -16.72 8.61 13.01
CA LYS A 9 -16.47 7.59 11.97
C LYS A 9 -15.56 8.14 10.88
N LEU A 10 -15.78 9.38 10.45
CA LEU A 10 -14.96 10.04 9.44
C LEU A 10 -13.53 10.29 9.95
N ILE A 11 -13.38 10.76 11.20
CA ILE A 11 -12.06 10.95 11.83
C ILE A 11 -11.28 9.64 11.83
N TRP A 12 -11.89 8.52 12.23
CA TRP A 12 -11.22 7.22 12.20
C TRP A 12 -10.88 6.73 10.79
N TRP A 13 -11.75 7.00 9.81
CA TRP A 13 -11.46 6.70 8.41
C TRP A 13 -10.23 7.45 7.91
N VAL A 14 -10.15 8.76 8.19
CA VAL A 14 -8.97 9.59 7.87
C VAL A 14 -7.75 9.10 8.62
N PHE A 15 -7.87 8.79 9.91
CA PHE A 15 -6.75 8.35 10.73
C PHE A 15 -6.15 7.03 10.25
N ILE A 16 -6.98 6.06 9.86
CA ILE A 16 -6.51 4.80 9.25
C ILE A 16 -5.80 5.09 7.92
N GLY A 17 -6.36 5.98 7.09
CA GLY A 17 -5.70 6.44 5.86
C GLY A 17 -4.30 7.04 6.13
N VAL A 18 -4.18 7.90 7.14
CA VAL A 18 -2.91 8.50 7.57
C VAL A 18 -1.92 7.43 8.05
N LEU A 19 -2.36 6.44 8.82
CA LEU A 19 -1.49 5.36 9.29
C LEU A 19 -0.98 4.50 8.13
N LEU A 20 -1.84 4.19 7.15
CA LEU A 20 -1.45 3.42 5.96
C LEU A 20 -0.48 4.21 5.05
N ILE A 21 -0.72 5.51 4.87
CA ILE A 21 0.20 6.39 4.13
C ILE A 21 1.52 6.52 4.88
N GLY A 22 1.47 6.70 6.20
CA GLY A 22 2.64 6.76 7.07
C GLY A 22 3.48 5.50 6.94
N PHE A 23 2.86 4.32 7.07
CA PHE A 23 3.50 3.02 6.83
C PHE A 23 4.13 2.91 5.44
N ALA A 24 3.40 3.27 4.38
CA ALA A 24 3.91 3.19 3.02
C ALA A 24 5.10 4.13 2.78
N ILE A 25 5.12 5.32 3.40
CA ILE A 25 6.24 6.26 3.30
C ILE A 25 7.44 5.77 4.13
N THR A 26 7.23 5.44 5.40
CA THR A 26 8.31 5.11 6.32
C THR A 26 8.89 3.73 6.01
N ASP A 27 8.09 2.68 6.14
CA ASP A 27 8.57 1.30 5.93
C ASP A 27 8.73 0.97 4.44
N GLY A 28 8.05 1.70 3.55
CA GLY A 28 8.28 1.57 2.11
C GLY A 28 9.66 2.03 1.66
N MET A 29 10.30 2.96 2.40
CA MET A 29 11.70 3.28 2.18
C MET A 29 12.57 2.06 2.46
N ASP A 30 12.35 1.40 3.60
CA ASP A 30 13.13 0.24 4.04
C ASP A 30 12.93 -0.96 3.12
N MET A 31 11.68 -1.25 2.77
CA MET A 31 11.32 -2.29 1.81
C MET A 31 11.86 -1.99 0.42
N GLY A 32 11.81 -0.73 -0.03
CA GLY A 32 12.38 -0.33 -1.31
C GLY A 32 13.90 -0.54 -1.38
N VAL A 33 14.61 -0.25 -0.29
CA VAL A 33 16.05 -0.55 -0.16
C VAL A 33 16.29 -2.06 -0.22
N GLY A 34 15.50 -2.85 0.50
CA GLY A 34 15.57 -4.32 0.49
C GLY A 34 15.30 -4.94 -0.88
N ASN A 35 14.33 -4.41 -1.65
CA ASN A 35 14.02 -4.85 -3.02
C ASN A 35 15.22 -4.69 -3.96
N LEU A 36 15.99 -3.62 -3.77
CA LEU A 36 17.14 -3.30 -4.61
C LEU A 36 18.43 -3.99 -4.16
N LEU A 37 18.46 -4.56 -2.95
CA LEU A 37 19.65 -5.19 -2.37
C LEU A 37 20.31 -6.26 -3.28
N PRO A 38 19.56 -7.22 -3.87
CA PRO A 38 20.17 -8.20 -4.78
C PRO A 38 20.51 -7.60 -6.15
N VAL A 39 19.97 -6.43 -6.50
CA VAL A 39 20.01 -5.88 -7.85
C VAL A 39 21.14 -4.86 -8.05
N ILE A 40 21.30 -3.93 -7.10
CA ILE A 40 22.33 -2.88 -7.19
C ILE A 40 23.52 -3.12 -6.25
N GLY A 41 23.32 -3.90 -5.18
CA GLY A 41 24.39 -4.27 -4.25
C GLY A 41 25.26 -5.36 -4.87
N LYS A 42 26.24 -5.00 -5.70
CA LYS A 42 27.04 -6.00 -6.46
C LYS A 42 28.06 -6.71 -5.57
N ASN A 43 28.55 -6.06 -4.52
CA ASN A 43 29.50 -6.62 -3.56
C ASN A 43 29.02 -6.42 -2.10
N ASP A 44 29.68 -7.08 -1.16
CA ASP A 44 29.28 -7.05 0.26
C ASP A 44 29.37 -5.65 0.87
N MET A 45 30.35 -4.84 0.47
CA MET A 45 30.47 -3.46 0.93
C MET A 45 29.27 -2.61 0.48
N GLN A 46 28.89 -2.70 -0.79
CA GLN A 46 27.72 -2.00 -1.32
C GLN A 46 26.43 -2.44 -0.62
N ARG A 47 26.22 -3.75 -0.42
CA ARG A 47 25.06 -4.26 0.33
C ARG A 47 25.04 -3.73 1.76
N ARG A 48 26.19 -3.72 2.44
CA ARG A 48 26.31 -3.17 3.81
C ARG A 48 26.01 -1.68 3.86
N ILE A 49 26.48 -0.90 2.89
CA ILE A 49 26.17 0.54 2.79
C ILE A 49 24.65 0.73 2.68
N MET A 50 23.99 0.01 1.76
CA MET A 50 22.54 0.09 1.56
C MET A 50 21.77 -0.22 2.85
N ILE A 51 22.08 -1.35 3.49
CA ILE A 51 21.45 -1.79 4.74
C ILE A 51 21.62 -0.73 5.85
N ASN A 52 22.82 -0.17 5.99
CA ASN A 52 23.10 0.82 7.01
C ASN A 52 22.40 2.17 6.78
N THR A 53 21.91 2.46 5.56
CA THR A 53 21.12 3.68 5.33
C THR A 53 19.77 3.66 6.05
N VAL A 54 19.24 2.47 6.32
CA VAL A 54 17.92 2.26 6.96
C VAL A 54 18.02 1.61 8.34
N GLY A 55 19.14 0.96 8.65
CA GLY A 55 19.41 0.26 9.91
C GLY A 55 19.01 1.00 11.20
N PRO A 56 19.25 2.31 11.35
CA PRO A 56 18.87 3.03 12.57
C PRO A 56 17.37 3.32 12.74
N HIS A 57 16.53 3.13 11.72
CA HIS A 57 15.16 3.63 11.70
C HIS A 57 14.11 2.55 11.42
N TRP A 58 14.48 1.44 10.76
CA TRP A 58 13.53 0.46 10.22
C TRP A 58 12.58 -0.14 11.27
N ASP A 59 13.06 -0.37 12.48
CA ASP A 59 12.27 -0.99 13.56
C ASP A 59 11.12 -0.05 13.97
N GLY A 60 11.41 1.25 14.12
CA GLY A 60 10.39 2.26 14.36
C GLY A 60 9.43 2.47 13.18
N ASN A 61 9.92 2.33 11.95
CA ASN A 61 9.08 2.41 10.76
C ASN A 61 8.06 1.26 10.70
N GLN A 62 8.45 0.05 11.09
CA GLN A 62 7.56 -1.11 11.11
C GLN A 62 6.41 -0.96 12.12
N VAL A 63 6.57 -0.14 13.18
CA VAL A 63 5.50 0.14 14.13
C VAL A 63 4.27 0.77 13.46
N TRP A 64 4.45 1.55 12.39
CA TRP A 64 3.30 2.10 11.64
C TRP A 64 2.36 1.02 11.12
N PHE A 65 2.90 -0.11 10.67
CA PHE A 65 2.11 -1.27 10.22
C PHE A 65 1.33 -1.89 11.39
N ILE A 66 2.00 -2.09 12.53
CA ILE A 66 1.40 -2.68 13.73
C ILE A 66 0.28 -1.78 14.24
N THR A 67 0.52 -0.46 14.31
CA THR A 67 -0.47 0.53 14.72
C THR A 67 -1.63 0.60 13.74
N ALA A 68 -1.40 0.53 12.42
CA ALA A 68 -2.48 0.47 11.43
C ALA A 68 -3.37 -0.77 11.66
N GLY A 69 -2.78 -1.95 11.85
CA GLY A 69 -3.52 -3.17 12.18
C GLY A 69 -4.32 -3.06 13.48
N GLY A 70 -3.70 -2.54 14.54
CA GLY A 70 -4.36 -2.31 15.82
C GLY A 70 -5.47 -1.26 15.76
N ALA A 71 -5.30 -0.20 14.98
CA ALA A 71 -6.31 0.83 14.76
C ALA A 71 -7.52 0.28 13.99
N ILE A 72 -7.30 -0.54 12.97
CA ILE A 72 -8.39 -1.22 12.26
C ILE A 72 -9.11 -2.19 13.21
N PHE A 73 -8.39 -2.93 14.06
CA PHE A 73 -9.01 -3.79 15.08
C PHE A 73 -9.86 -3.00 16.09
N ALA A 74 -9.36 -1.86 16.56
CA ALA A 74 -10.05 -1.03 17.55
C ALA A 74 -11.26 -0.28 16.96
N ALA A 75 -11.10 0.34 15.78
CA ALA A 75 -12.13 1.17 15.17
C ALA A 75 -13.12 0.37 14.31
N TRP A 76 -12.63 -0.62 13.57
CA TRP A 76 -13.40 -1.43 12.61
C TRP A 76 -13.18 -2.94 12.82
N PRO A 77 -13.54 -3.50 13.98
CA PRO A 77 -13.24 -4.90 14.33
C PRO A 77 -13.79 -5.93 13.34
N MET A 78 -14.94 -5.64 12.71
CA MET A 78 -15.50 -6.52 11.69
C MET A 78 -14.71 -6.49 10.38
N VAL A 79 -14.22 -5.32 9.96
CA VAL A 79 -13.33 -5.19 8.78
C VAL A 79 -12.03 -5.92 9.05
N TYR A 80 -11.47 -5.74 10.26
CA TYR A 80 -10.29 -6.49 10.70
C TYR A 80 -10.52 -8.00 10.61
N ALA A 81 -11.60 -8.51 11.21
CA ALA A 81 -11.90 -9.93 11.22
C ALA A 81 -12.09 -10.49 9.80
N ALA A 82 -12.92 -9.84 8.98
CA ALA A 82 -13.20 -10.29 7.62
C ALA A 82 -11.94 -10.24 6.72
N ALA A 83 -11.14 -9.17 6.80
CA ALA A 83 -9.93 -9.05 5.99
C ALA A 83 -8.88 -10.09 6.38
N PHE A 84 -8.53 -10.23 7.66
CA PHE A 84 -7.48 -11.16 8.09
C PHE A 84 -7.88 -12.63 7.98
N SER A 85 -9.18 -12.96 8.10
CA SER A 85 -9.67 -14.33 7.90
C SER A 85 -9.92 -14.68 6.44
N GLY A 86 -10.41 -13.74 5.61
CA GLY A 86 -10.61 -13.97 4.18
C GLY A 86 -9.29 -14.06 3.41
N PHE A 87 -8.32 -13.21 3.76
CA PHE A 87 -6.96 -13.24 3.20
C PHE A 87 -5.99 -14.11 4.01
N TYR A 88 -6.49 -15.14 4.71
CA TYR A 88 -5.71 -15.90 5.71
C TYR A 88 -4.32 -16.35 5.22
N PHE A 89 -4.26 -17.09 4.13
CA PHE A 89 -2.98 -17.59 3.58
C PHE A 89 -2.08 -16.48 3.05
N ALA A 90 -2.66 -15.42 2.48
CA ALA A 90 -1.92 -14.27 2.03
C ALA A 90 -1.29 -13.52 3.22
N MET A 91 -2.04 -13.35 4.32
CA MET A 91 -1.53 -12.72 5.54
C MET A 91 -0.50 -13.57 6.27
N LEU A 92 -0.63 -14.91 6.26
CA LEU A 92 0.44 -15.80 6.74
C LEU A 92 1.71 -15.66 5.93
N LEU A 93 1.59 -15.54 4.60
CA LEU A 93 2.74 -15.31 3.72
C LEU A 93 3.44 -13.98 4.06
N VAL A 94 2.67 -12.91 4.28
CA VAL A 94 3.23 -11.62 4.74
C VAL A 94 3.94 -11.79 6.09
N LEU A 95 3.30 -12.44 7.05
CA LEU A 95 3.87 -12.65 8.38
C LEU A 95 5.22 -13.39 8.31
N PHE A 96 5.26 -14.49 7.56
CA PHE A 96 6.49 -15.27 7.39
C PHE A 96 7.57 -14.51 6.63
N ALA A 97 7.20 -13.71 5.63
CA ALA A 97 8.15 -12.82 4.97
C ALA A 97 8.73 -11.78 5.96
N LEU A 98 7.89 -11.20 6.80
CA LEU A 98 8.32 -10.20 7.80
C LEU A 98 9.21 -10.80 8.90
N PHE A 99 9.13 -12.10 9.21
CA PHE A 99 10.08 -12.74 10.14
C PHE A 99 11.54 -12.60 9.70
N PHE A 100 11.81 -12.58 8.39
CA PHE A 100 13.17 -12.50 7.89
C PHE A 100 13.80 -11.13 8.12
N ARG A 101 13.04 -10.01 8.12
CA ARG A 101 13.61 -8.66 8.17
C ARG A 101 14.37 -8.36 9.46
N PRO A 102 13.77 -8.46 10.67
CA PRO A 102 14.48 -8.19 11.92
C PRO A 102 15.73 -9.04 12.08
N LEU A 103 15.59 -10.34 11.79
CA LEU A 103 16.68 -11.31 11.91
C LEU A 103 17.80 -11.01 10.93
N ALA A 104 17.48 -10.66 9.69
CA ALA A 104 18.49 -10.39 8.69
C ALA A 104 19.24 -9.07 8.96
N PHE A 105 18.59 -8.04 9.49
CA PHE A 105 19.28 -6.81 9.89
C PHE A 105 20.32 -7.06 10.99
N ASP A 106 19.98 -7.80 12.05
CA ASP A 106 20.91 -8.06 13.15
C ASP A 106 21.92 -9.17 12.80
N TYR A 107 21.47 -10.31 12.26
CA TYR A 107 22.28 -11.52 12.17
C TYR A 107 23.23 -11.55 10.98
N ARG A 108 22.93 -10.83 9.88
CA ARG A 108 23.75 -10.85 8.65
C ARG A 108 25.23 -10.61 8.91
N SER A 109 25.56 -9.66 9.78
CA SER A 109 26.95 -9.24 10.02
C SER A 109 27.65 -9.99 11.17
N LYS A 110 26.96 -10.92 11.86
CA LYS A 110 27.52 -11.63 13.03
C LYS A 110 28.57 -12.68 12.65
N LEU A 111 28.49 -13.26 11.44
CA LEU A 111 29.45 -14.25 10.94
C LEU A 111 30.17 -13.74 9.68
N ALA A 112 31.47 -14.00 9.62
CA ALA A 112 32.32 -13.73 8.45
C ALA A 112 32.23 -14.86 7.40
N SER A 113 31.00 -15.27 7.03
CA SER A 113 30.73 -16.30 6.03
C SER A 113 29.93 -15.73 4.86
N THR A 114 30.38 -16.01 3.63
CA THR A 114 29.72 -15.54 2.40
C THR A 114 28.35 -16.20 2.20
N VAL A 115 28.25 -17.50 2.50
CA VAL A 115 26.98 -18.25 2.43
C VAL A 115 25.98 -17.70 3.44
N TRP A 116 26.44 -17.41 4.67
CA TRP A 116 25.61 -16.81 5.72
C TRP A 116 25.06 -15.44 5.31
N ARG A 117 25.93 -14.53 4.87
CA ARG A 117 25.53 -13.19 4.43
C ARG A 117 24.56 -13.24 3.26
N LYS A 118 24.80 -14.12 2.28
CA LYS A 118 23.93 -14.29 1.12
C LYS A 118 22.55 -14.83 1.50
N GLY A 119 22.47 -15.75 2.47
CA GLY A 119 21.20 -16.25 3.01
C GLY A 119 20.36 -15.11 3.61
N TRP A 120 20.98 -14.27 4.43
CA TRP A 120 20.30 -13.11 5.00
C TRP A 120 20.02 -11.98 4.00
N ASP A 121 20.85 -11.81 2.97
CA ASP A 121 20.56 -10.89 1.85
C ASP A 121 19.26 -11.30 1.13
N TRP A 122 19.06 -12.61 0.89
CA TRP A 122 17.80 -13.12 0.35
C TRP A 122 16.64 -12.99 1.34
N GLY A 123 16.88 -13.19 2.63
CA GLY A 123 15.88 -12.93 3.67
C GLY A 123 15.40 -11.48 3.68
N LEU A 124 16.31 -10.51 3.60
CA LEU A 124 15.96 -9.08 3.47
C LEU A 124 15.16 -8.81 2.20
N PHE A 125 15.57 -9.39 1.06
CA PHE A 125 14.83 -9.22 -0.19
C PHE A 125 13.40 -9.78 -0.09
N ILE A 126 13.24 -11.03 0.36
CA ILE A 126 11.93 -11.69 0.48
C ILE A 126 11.03 -10.90 1.44
N GLY A 127 11.56 -10.55 2.61
CA GLY A 127 10.83 -9.79 3.62
C GLY A 127 10.50 -8.35 3.21
N SER A 128 11.12 -7.84 2.15
CA SER A 128 10.87 -6.49 1.60
C SER A 128 9.99 -6.50 0.35
N PHE A 129 10.08 -7.57 -0.45
CA PHE A 129 9.37 -7.69 -1.72
C PHE A 129 7.98 -8.28 -1.57
N VAL A 130 7.84 -9.33 -0.74
CA VAL A 130 6.59 -10.08 -0.60
C VAL A 130 5.48 -9.24 0.07
N PRO A 131 5.71 -8.52 1.17
CA PRO A 131 4.65 -7.72 1.80
C PRO A 131 3.98 -6.70 0.88
N PRO A 132 4.69 -5.79 0.18
CA PRO A 132 4.04 -4.81 -0.68
C PRO A 132 3.33 -5.47 -1.87
N LEU A 133 3.86 -6.56 -2.42
CA LEU A 133 3.19 -7.32 -3.48
C LEU A 133 1.84 -7.87 -3.00
N VAL A 134 1.85 -8.54 -1.85
CA VAL A 134 0.63 -9.16 -1.29
C VAL A 134 -0.38 -8.10 -0.86
N PHE A 135 0.06 -6.99 -0.25
CA PHE A 135 -0.85 -5.89 0.09
C PHE A 135 -1.49 -5.28 -1.15
N GLY A 136 -0.72 -5.04 -2.23
CA GLY A 136 -1.29 -4.55 -3.48
C GLY A 136 -2.30 -5.53 -4.09
N ILE A 137 -2.02 -6.84 -4.06
CA ILE A 137 -2.97 -7.88 -4.47
C ILE A 137 -4.24 -7.86 -3.61
N ALA A 138 -4.11 -7.72 -2.29
CA ALA A 138 -5.25 -7.64 -1.39
C ALA A 138 -6.12 -6.40 -1.70
N PHE A 139 -5.51 -5.23 -1.89
CA PHE A 139 -6.23 -4.02 -2.30
C PHE A 139 -6.92 -4.18 -3.66
N GLY A 140 -6.28 -4.83 -4.63
CA GLY A 140 -6.91 -5.12 -5.91
C GLY A 140 -8.13 -6.04 -5.78
N ASN A 141 -8.06 -7.06 -4.94
CA ASN A 141 -9.20 -7.92 -4.63
C ASN A 141 -10.31 -7.18 -3.87
N LEU A 142 -9.98 -6.21 -3.01
CA LEU A 142 -10.99 -5.36 -2.38
C LEU A 142 -11.79 -4.53 -3.41
N LEU A 143 -11.14 -4.07 -4.48
CA LEU A 143 -11.78 -3.35 -5.58
C LEU A 143 -12.60 -4.27 -6.52
N LEU A 144 -12.19 -5.53 -6.66
CA LEU A 144 -12.98 -6.54 -7.40
C LEU A 144 -14.18 -7.05 -6.59
N GLY A 145 -14.10 -6.92 -5.27
CA GLY A 145 -15.00 -7.58 -4.33
C GLY A 145 -14.47 -8.94 -3.90
N VAL A 146 -14.67 -9.24 -2.61
CA VAL A 146 -14.16 -10.45 -1.97
C VAL A 146 -15.35 -11.37 -1.65
N PRO A 147 -15.31 -12.66 -2.01
CA PRO A 147 -16.42 -13.58 -1.78
C PRO A 147 -16.50 -13.99 -0.30
N PHE A 148 -17.19 -13.18 0.49
CA PHE A 148 -17.55 -13.49 1.87
C PHE A 148 -19.00 -13.10 2.15
N HIS A 149 -19.59 -13.71 3.17
CA HIS A 149 -20.90 -13.33 3.68
C HIS A 149 -20.89 -13.31 5.21
N LEU A 150 -21.86 -12.59 5.78
CA LEU A 150 -22.13 -12.58 7.21
C LEU A 150 -23.36 -13.45 7.47
N ASN A 151 -23.33 -14.28 8.50
CA ASN A 151 -24.55 -14.94 8.98
C ASN A 151 -25.37 -14.00 9.89
N GLU A 152 -26.52 -14.50 10.38
CA GLU A 152 -27.42 -13.77 11.29
C GLU A 152 -26.76 -13.30 12.59
N PHE A 153 -25.68 -13.97 13.01
CA PHE A 153 -24.89 -13.62 14.19
C PHE A 153 -23.67 -12.75 13.87
N MET A 154 -23.63 -12.13 12.68
CA MET A 154 -22.54 -11.22 12.28
C MET A 154 -21.16 -11.90 12.19
N ARG A 155 -21.14 -13.23 12.02
CA ARG A 155 -19.91 -14.00 11.82
C ARG A 155 -19.54 -14.01 10.32
N PRO A 156 -18.30 -13.63 9.96
CA PRO A 156 -17.84 -13.71 8.58
C PRO A 156 -17.53 -15.15 8.17
N PHE A 157 -17.96 -15.51 6.97
CA PHE A 157 -17.62 -16.74 6.27
C PHE A 157 -17.04 -16.38 4.91
N TYR A 158 -15.80 -16.81 4.66
CA TYR A 158 -15.16 -16.70 3.37
C TYR A 158 -15.47 -17.94 2.53
N THR A 159 -15.94 -17.75 1.30
CA THR A 159 -16.31 -18.83 0.39
C THR A 159 -15.40 -18.93 -0.83
N GLY A 160 -14.45 -18.01 -0.96
CA GLY A 160 -13.45 -18.06 -2.01
C GLY A 160 -12.33 -19.06 -1.74
N HIS A 161 -11.41 -19.15 -2.69
CA HIS A 161 -10.21 -20.00 -2.59
C HIS A 161 -8.94 -19.22 -2.92
N PHE A 162 -7.79 -19.71 -2.44
CA PHE A 162 -6.52 -18.98 -2.49
C PHE A 162 -6.13 -18.50 -3.90
N TRP A 163 -6.45 -19.27 -4.93
CA TRP A 163 -6.07 -18.96 -6.31
C TRP A 163 -6.85 -17.78 -6.92
N GLU A 164 -8.05 -17.48 -6.40
CA GLU A 164 -8.84 -16.33 -6.86
C GLU A 164 -8.16 -15.01 -6.55
N LEU A 165 -7.26 -14.99 -5.54
CA LEU A 165 -6.47 -13.81 -5.21
C LEU A 165 -5.57 -13.34 -6.35
N PHE A 166 -5.17 -14.24 -7.25
CA PHE A 166 -4.28 -13.94 -8.37
C PHE A 166 -5.01 -13.47 -9.63
N HIS A 167 -6.18 -12.86 -9.46
CA HIS A 167 -6.86 -12.20 -10.57
C HIS A 167 -5.92 -11.20 -11.27
N PRO A 168 -5.90 -11.12 -12.62
CA PRO A 168 -4.96 -10.27 -13.35
C PRO A 168 -4.95 -8.80 -12.92
N PHE A 169 -6.13 -8.23 -12.64
CA PHE A 169 -6.23 -6.87 -12.10
C PHE A 169 -5.60 -6.75 -10.70
N ALA A 170 -5.80 -7.74 -9.82
CA ALA A 170 -5.20 -7.73 -8.49
C ALA A 170 -3.67 -7.88 -8.56
N LEU A 171 -3.16 -8.71 -9.47
CA LEU A 171 -1.73 -8.81 -9.75
C LEU A 171 -1.14 -7.47 -10.20
N LEU A 172 -1.85 -6.75 -11.08
CA LEU A 172 -1.44 -5.40 -11.50
C LEU A 172 -1.37 -4.44 -10.31
N CYS A 173 -2.35 -4.46 -9.40
CA CYS A 173 -2.29 -3.67 -8.15
C CYS A 173 -1.08 -4.07 -7.27
N GLY A 174 -0.75 -5.36 -7.20
CA GLY A 174 0.49 -5.86 -6.60
C GLY A 174 1.75 -5.25 -7.22
N LEU A 175 1.80 -5.19 -8.56
CA LEU A 175 2.91 -4.58 -9.29
C LEU A 175 3.00 -3.06 -9.08
N VAL A 176 1.87 -2.35 -8.98
CA VAL A 176 1.83 -0.93 -8.58
C VAL A 176 2.50 -0.75 -7.22
N ALA A 177 2.11 -1.57 -6.23
CA ALA A 177 2.66 -1.47 -4.88
C ALA A 177 4.17 -1.75 -4.85
N VAL A 178 4.64 -2.80 -5.51
CA VAL A 178 6.09 -3.09 -5.61
C VAL A 178 6.83 -1.96 -6.32
N ALA A 179 6.29 -1.44 -7.42
CA ALA A 179 6.94 -0.38 -8.20
C ALA A 179 7.08 0.92 -7.39
N MET A 180 6.01 1.36 -6.70
CA MET A 180 6.05 2.61 -5.93
C MET A 180 6.99 2.53 -4.72
N ILE A 181 7.03 1.37 -4.05
CA ILE A 181 7.94 1.11 -2.92
C ILE A 181 9.39 1.06 -3.40
N THR A 182 9.63 0.40 -4.54
CA THR A 182 10.97 0.36 -5.15
C THR A 182 11.43 1.75 -5.60
N LEU A 183 10.52 2.60 -6.11
CA LEU A 183 10.81 4.00 -6.43
C LEU A 183 11.25 4.77 -5.19
N HIS A 184 10.51 4.63 -4.09
CA HIS A 184 10.81 5.32 -2.85
C HIS A 184 12.17 4.90 -2.26
N GLY A 185 12.47 3.60 -2.26
CA GLY A 185 13.79 3.11 -1.86
C GLY A 185 14.93 3.53 -2.79
N ALA A 186 14.70 3.56 -4.11
CA ALA A 186 15.72 3.97 -5.08
C ALA A 186 16.11 5.45 -4.88
N ILE A 187 15.13 6.34 -4.69
CA ILE A 187 15.40 7.77 -4.50
C ILE A 187 16.05 8.05 -3.14
N TRP A 188 15.68 7.28 -2.10
CA TRP A 188 16.39 7.29 -0.81
C TRP A 188 17.86 6.88 -0.95
N LEU A 189 18.15 5.80 -1.68
CA LEU A 189 19.53 5.37 -1.91
C LEU A 189 20.32 6.39 -2.73
N GLN A 190 19.69 7.01 -3.74
CA GLN A 190 20.32 8.11 -4.47
C GLN A 190 20.65 9.30 -3.55
N LEU A 191 19.80 9.59 -2.58
CA LEU A 191 20.00 10.66 -1.60
C LEU A 191 21.11 10.34 -0.58
N ARG A 192 21.18 9.08 -0.11
CA ARG A 192 22.00 8.69 1.05
C ARG A 192 23.31 7.98 0.71
N THR A 193 23.58 7.75 -0.57
CA THR A 193 24.82 7.09 -1.04
C THR A 193 25.58 7.99 -2.02
N ALA A 194 26.79 7.58 -2.41
CA ALA A 194 27.65 8.32 -3.32
C ALA A 194 28.28 7.41 -4.39
N GLY A 195 28.92 8.02 -5.39
CA GLY A 195 29.68 7.32 -6.43
C GLY A 195 28.83 6.35 -7.26
N GLU A 196 29.38 5.16 -7.53
CA GLU A 196 28.72 4.15 -8.37
C GLU A 196 27.35 3.74 -7.81
N LEU A 197 27.21 3.62 -6.48
CA LEU A 197 25.96 3.18 -5.86
C LEU A 197 24.83 4.19 -6.05
N ALA A 198 25.12 5.49 -5.88
CA ALA A 198 24.16 6.56 -6.16
C ALA A 198 23.77 6.63 -7.64
N GLY A 199 24.74 6.41 -8.55
CA GLY A 199 24.48 6.35 -9.99
C GLY A 199 23.59 5.15 -10.38
N ASN A 200 23.81 3.98 -9.78
CA ASN A 200 22.97 2.81 -9.97
C ASN A 200 21.56 3.03 -9.38
N ALA A 201 21.46 3.65 -8.20
CA ALA A 201 20.18 4.01 -7.59
C ALA A 201 19.38 4.99 -8.47
N ALA A 202 20.02 6.03 -9.02
CA ALA A 202 19.38 6.97 -9.96
C ALA A 202 18.83 6.28 -11.22
N ARG A 203 19.53 5.24 -11.71
CA ARG A 203 19.02 4.42 -12.83
C ARG A 203 17.77 3.64 -12.44
N TRP A 204 17.72 3.13 -11.22
CA TRP A 204 16.54 2.45 -10.68
C TRP A 204 15.39 3.39 -10.36
N VAL A 205 15.66 4.65 -9.97
CA VAL A 205 14.62 5.69 -9.91
C VAL A 205 13.93 5.84 -11.25
N ARG A 206 14.69 5.88 -12.36
CA ARG A 206 14.10 5.93 -13.71
C ARG A 206 13.19 4.74 -14.01
N TYR A 207 13.66 3.51 -13.79
CA TYR A 207 12.88 2.32 -14.12
C TYR A 207 11.62 2.20 -13.25
N SER A 208 11.78 2.37 -11.94
CA SER A 208 10.67 2.26 -10.99
C SER A 208 9.66 3.41 -11.12
N ALA A 209 10.08 4.64 -11.45
CA ALA A 209 9.16 5.75 -11.72
C ALA A 209 8.30 5.49 -12.96
N ILE A 210 8.92 5.03 -14.05
CA ILE A 210 8.20 4.68 -15.28
C ILE A 210 7.24 3.51 -15.02
N ALA A 211 7.69 2.47 -14.30
CA ALA A 211 6.85 1.33 -13.94
C ALA A 211 5.67 1.76 -13.05
N THR A 212 5.92 2.58 -12.03
CA THR A 212 4.88 3.11 -11.14
C THR A 212 3.83 3.89 -11.93
N PHE A 213 4.27 4.80 -12.80
CA PHE A 213 3.39 5.58 -13.66
C PHE A 213 2.56 4.67 -14.57
N ALA A 214 3.22 3.76 -15.30
CA ALA A 214 2.56 2.90 -16.28
C ALA A 214 1.57 1.93 -15.63
N PHE A 215 1.97 1.24 -14.56
CA PHE A 215 1.09 0.30 -13.87
C PHE A 215 -0.07 1.01 -13.19
N PHE A 216 0.16 2.17 -12.57
CA PHE A 216 -0.92 2.91 -11.91
C PHE A 216 -1.91 3.50 -12.92
N ALA A 217 -1.43 4.06 -14.03
CA ALA A 217 -2.28 4.52 -15.12
C ALA A 217 -3.10 3.36 -15.71
N LEU A 218 -2.46 2.22 -15.98
CA LEU A 218 -3.14 1.03 -16.49
C LEU A 218 -4.18 0.50 -15.50
N ALA A 219 -3.87 0.47 -14.21
CA ALA A 219 -4.81 0.04 -13.18
C ALA A 219 -6.01 0.99 -13.09
N GLY A 220 -5.79 2.31 -13.18
CA GLY A 220 -6.87 3.30 -13.21
C GLY A 220 -7.77 3.14 -14.44
N ILE A 221 -7.18 2.94 -15.63
CA ILE A 221 -7.93 2.71 -16.87
C ILE A 221 -8.72 1.40 -16.79
N TRP A 222 -8.10 0.31 -16.32
CA TRP A 222 -8.78 -0.97 -16.17
C TRP A 222 -9.93 -0.87 -15.16
N LEU A 223 -9.71 -0.25 -14.00
CA LEU A 223 -10.76 -0.05 -13.01
C LEU A 223 -11.94 0.73 -13.59
N ALA A 224 -11.66 1.78 -14.36
CA ALA A 224 -12.68 2.64 -14.97
C ALA A 224 -13.53 1.93 -16.05
N LEU A 225 -12.92 1.01 -16.82
CA LEU A 225 -13.53 0.43 -18.01
C LEU A 225 -13.96 -1.03 -17.86
N GLY A 226 -13.42 -1.75 -16.88
CA GLY A 226 -13.51 -3.22 -16.83
C GLY A 226 -13.74 -3.80 -15.44
N VAL A 227 -13.99 -2.98 -14.42
CA VAL A 227 -14.34 -3.45 -13.07
C VAL A 227 -15.61 -2.72 -12.61
N ASP A 228 -16.67 -3.47 -12.40
CA ASP A 228 -17.90 -2.93 -11.80
C ASP A 228 -17.64 -2.52 -10.34
N GLY A 229 -18.22 -1.40 -9.94
CA GLY A 229 -18.11 -0.91 -8.57
C GLY A 229 -19.32 -1.26 -7.72
N TYR A 230 -19.18 -1.03 -6.41
CA TYR A 230 -20.24 -1.25 -5.44
C TYR A 230 -20.89 0.08 -5.06
N ARG A 231 -22.19 0.23 -5.34
CA ARG A 231 -22.96 1.44 -4.99
C ARG A 231 -23.94 1.14 -3.87
N ILE A 232 -23.94 1.97 -2.83
CA ILE A 232 -24.93 1.90 -1.75
C ILE A 232 -26.21 2.57 -2.23
N THR A 233 -27.31 1.81 -2.33
CA THR A 233 -28.62 2.30 -2.77
C THR A 233 -29.53 2.68 -1.61
N GLU A 234 -29.44 1.95 -0.50
CA GLU A 234 -30.18 2.23 0.72
C GLU A 234 -29.28 2.07 1.94
N MET A 235 -29.34 3.04 2.86
CA MET A 235 -28.63 2.98 4.14
C MET A 235 -29.33 3.89 5.16
N LYS A 236 -29.33 3.48 6.42
CA LYS A 236 -29.79 4.29 7.56
C LYS A 236 -28.94 5.55 7.79
N ASP A 237 -29.45 6.45 8.63
CA ASP A 237 -28.75 7.69 9.01
C ASP A 237 -27.31 7.42 9.47
N ALA A 238 -26.38 8.30 9.08
CA ALA A 238 -24.97 8.13 9.39
C ALA A 238 -24.65 8.23 10.90
N ASN A 239 -25.55 8.82 11.70
CA ASN A 239 -25.47 8.89 13.16
C ASN A 239 -26.07 7.67 13.87
N GLU A 240 -26.64 6.71 13.14
CA GLU A 240 -27.09 5.43 13.71
C GLU A 240 -25.96 4.40 13.80
N ILE A 241 -26.25 3.30 14.52
CA ILE A 241 -25.37 2.14 14.67
C ILE A 241 -25.02 1.57 13.30
N LEU A 242 -23.72 1.33 13.09
CA LEU A 242 -23.20 0.80 11.83
C LEU A 242 -23.41 -0.71 11.77
N SER A 243 -24.34 -1.17 10.93
CA SER A 243 -24.52 -2.59 10.63
C SER A 243 -24.48 -2.82 9.11
N PRO A 244 -23.58 -3.67 8.60
CA PRO A 244 -23.54 -4.04 7.18
C PRO A 244 -24.86 -4.64 6.66
N LEU A 245 -25.61 -5.36 7.51
CA LEU A 245 -26.90 -5.97 7.14
C LEU A 245 -28.01 -4.93 6.91
N MET A 246 -27.80 -3.69 7.37
CA MET A 246 -28.76 -2.59 7.26
C MET A 246 -28.52 -1.70 6.04
N LYS A 247 -27.73 -2.18 5.07
CA LYS A 247 -27.43 -1.48 3.82
C LYS A 247 -27.77 -2.37 2.64
N LYS A 248 -28.29 -1.78 1.57
CA LYS A 248 -28.38 -2.43 0.27
C LYS A 248 -27.29 -1.88 -0.63
N VAL A 249 -26.63 -2.79 -1.32
CA VAL A 249 -25.53 -2.49 -2.23
C VAL A 249 -25.81 -3.20 -3.54
N GLU A 250 -25.62 -2.51 -4.65
CA GLU A 250 -25.69 -3.07 -5.99
C GLU A 250 -24.33 -2.99 -6.69
N LEU A 251 -24.13 -3.87 -7.67
CA LEU A 251 -23.03 -3.76 -8.63
C LEU A 251 -23.45 -2.79 -9.73
N ALA A 252 -22.64 -1.77 -9.98
CA ALA A 252 -22.92 -0.76 -10.99
C ALA A 252 -21.66 -0.43 -11.80
N PRO A 253 -21.76 -0.40 -13.15
CA PRO A 253 -20.65 0.02 -14.01
C PRO A 253 -20.19 1.44 -13.67
N GLY A 254 -18.89 1.62 -13.53
CA GLY A 254 -18.28 2.93 -13.25
C GLY A 254 -18.50 3.47 -11.83
N ALA A 255 -19.12 2.73 -10.91
CA ALA A 255 -19.42 3.24 -9.57
C ALA A 255 -18.17 3.62 -8.76
N TRP A 256 -17.00 3.01 -9.03
CA TRP A 256 -15.72 3.44 -8.45
C TRP A 256 -15.33 4.89 -8.80
N LEU A 257 -15.94 5.47 -9.83
CA LEU A 257 -15.68 6.83 -10.30
C LEU A 257 -16.70 7.86 -9.78
N ASP A 258 -17.82 7.43 -9.19
CA ASP A 258 -18.91 8.32 -8.75
C ASP A 258 -18.42 9.44 -7.83
N ASN A 259 -17.48 9.10 -6.94
CA ASN A 259 -16.94 10.04 -5.95
C ASN A 259 -16.10 11.16 -6.59
N TYR A 260 -15.48 10.93 -7.75
CA TYR A 260 -14.71 11.96 -8.45
C TYR A 260 -15.62 13.00 -9.11
N SER A 261 -16.83 12.60 -9.53
CA SER A 261 -17.84 13.51 -10.04
C SER A 261 -18.50 14.31 -8.90
N LYS A 262 -18.77 13.66 -7.77
CA LYS A 262 -19.43 14.28 -6.60
C LYS A 262 -18.49 15.17 -5.78
N MET A 263 -17.22 14.81 -5.68
CA MET A 263 -16.18 15.56 -5.00
C MET A 263 -15.01 15.83 -5.95
N PRO A 264 -15.10 16.84 -6.83
CA PRO A 264 -14.12 17.06 -7.90
C PRO A 264 -12.67 17.20 -7.42
N LEU A 265 -12.44 17.69 -6.20
CA LEU A 265 -11.10 17.80 -5.61
C LEU A 265 -10.39 16.45 -5.44
N THR A 266 -11.11 15.34 -5.38
CA THR A 266 -10.51 13.99 -5.26
C THR A 266 -9.73 13.60 -6.51
N ILE A 267 -9.93 14.25 -7.66
CA ILE A 267 -9.10 14.06 -8.86
C ILE A 267 -7.63 14.43 -8.62
N LEU A 268 -7.35 15.25 -7.61
CA LEU A 268 -5.98 15.60 -7.25
C LEU A 268 -5.19 14.37 -6.76
N PHE A 269 -5.84 13.32 -6.24
CA PHE A 269 -5.15 12.13 -5.75
C PHE A 269 -4.49 11.30 -6.87
N PRO A 270 -5.19 10.90 -7.95
CA PRO A 270 -4.55 10.21 -9.06
C PRO A 270 -3.56 11.12 -9.81
N VAL A 271 -3.84 12.42 -9.91
CA VAL A 271 -2.90 13.41 -10.48
C VAL A 271 -1.62 13.49 -9.64
N MET A 272 -1.73 13.48 -8.32
CA MET A 272 -0.59 13.45 -7.41
C MET A 272 0.19 12.13 -7.50
N GLY A 273 -0.49 11.00 -7.68
CA GLY A 273 0.14 9.71 -7.94
C GLY A 273 0.97 9.71 -9.23
N LEU A 274 0.37 10.06 -10.37
CA LEU A 274 1.05 10.05 -11.67
C LEU A 274 2.08 11.18 -11.80
N GLY A 275 1.68 12.40 -11.47
CA GLY A 275 2.53 13.59 -11.52
C GLY A 275 3.71 13.51 -10.55
N GLY A 276 3.49 12.95 -9.36
CA GLY A 276 4.55 12.72 -8.37
C GLY A 276 5.63 11.78 -8.88
N ALA A 277 5.26 10.67 -9.55
CA ALA A 277 6.23 9.73 -10.11
C ALA A 277 7.06 10.39 -11.21
N ALA A 278 6.41 11.12 -12.12
CA ALA A 278 7.09 11.86 -13.18
C ALA A 278 8.02 12.95 -12.63
N LEU A 279 7.57 13.68 -11.62
CA LEU A 279 8.34 14.74 -10.97
C LEU A 279 9.54 14.17 -10.21
N THR A 280 9.37 13.03 -9.53
CA THR A 280 10.48 12.31 -8.86
C THR A 280 11.58 11.95 -9.85
N LEU A 281 11.21 11.40 -11.01
CA LEU A 281 12.15 11.09 -12.08
C LEU A 281 12.87 12.34 -12.58
N TRP A 282 12.14 13.42 -12.82
CA TRP A 282 12.72 14.67 -13.29
C TRP A 282 13.70 15.28 -12.26
N LEU A 283 13.32 15.35 -10.99
CA LEU A 283 14.18 15.85 -9.91
C LEU A 283 15.42 14.99 -9.69
N SER A 284 15.28 13.66 -9.81
CA SER A 284 16.42 12.73 -9.77
C SER A 284 17.44 13.04 -10.88
N LYS A 285 16.97 13.31 -12.11
CA LYS A 285 17.84 13.70 -13.24
C LYS A 285 18.53 15.04 -13.03
N LEU A 286 17.89 15.98 -12.33
CA LEU A 286 18.46 17.28 -11.98
C LEU A 286 19.45 17.20 -10.79
N GLY A 287 19.73 16.02 -10.26
CA GLY A 287 20.60 15.88 -9.09
C GLY A 287 19.98 16.44 -7.81
N ARG A 288 18.65 16.48 -7.70
CA ARG A 288 17.91 16.95 -6.52
C ARG A 288 17.15 15.81 -5.82
N PRO A 289 17.84 14.76 -5.34
CA PRO A 289 17.18 13.59 -4.78
C PRO A 289 16.40 13.86 -3.50
N GLY A 290 16.73 14.91 -2.75
CA GLY A 290 15.97 15.31 -1.55
C GLY A 290 14.54 15.75 -1.88
N LEU A 291 14.37 16.59 -2.90
CA LEU A 291 13.04 16.94 -3.40
C LEU A 291 12.36 15.74 -4.08
N GLY A 292 13.14 14.90 -4.78
CA GLY A 292 12.63 13.65 -5.35
C GLY A 292 12.05 12.70 -4.29
N PHE A 293 12.67 12.61 -3.12
CA PHE A 293 12.17 11.80 -2.01
C PHE A 293 10.80 12.30 -1.54
N PHE A 294 10.64 13.62 -1.37
CA PHE A 294 9.34 14.22 -1.04
C PHE A 294 8.27 13.93 -2.10
N THR A 295 8.58 14.09 -3.38
CA THR A 295 7.60 13.83 -4.46
C THR A 295 7.26 12.35 -4.61
N SER A 296 8.17 11.45 -4.26
CA SER A 296 7.89 10.01 -4.21
C SER A 296 6.98 9.65 -3.03
N ALA A 297 7.09 10.36 -1.90
CA ALA A 297 6.13 10.22 -0.80
C ALA A 297 4.73 10.71 -1.20
N LEU A 298 4.65 11.85 -1.90
CA LEU A 298 3.38 12.33 -2.48
C LEU A 298 2.79 11.35 -3.49
N THR A 299 3.63 10.70 -4.31
CA THR A 299 3.22 9.65 -5.25
C THR A 299 2.49 8.53 -4.50
N MET A 300 3.09 7.99 -3.45
CA MET A 300 2.49 6.90 -2.65
C MET A 300 1.21 7.34 -1.95
N ALA A 301 1.21 8.54 -1.34
CA ALA A 301 0.01 9.11 -0.74
C ALA A 301 -1.11 9.26 -1.78
N GLY A 302 -0.79 9.73 -2.99
CA GLY A 302 -1.75 9.91 -4.08
C GLY A 302 -2.37 8.60 -4.53
N ILE A 303 -1.56 7.55 -4.71
CA ILE A 303 -2.03 6.21 -5.06
C ILE A 303 -2.97 5.64 -3.98
N ILE A 304 -2.57 5.72 -2.70
CA ILE A 304 -3.37 5.20 -1.58
C ILE A 304 -4.67 6.00 -1.42
N LEU A 305 -4.60 7.33 -1.49
CA LEU A 305 -5.79 8.20 -1.42
C LEU A 305 -6.72 8.02 -2.61
N THR A 306 -6.20 7.68 -3.79
CA THR A 306 -7.03 7.33 -4.97
C THR A 306 -7.88 6.10 -4.67
N ALA A 307 -7.28 5.02 -4.15
CA ALA A 307 -8.03 3.83 -3.77
C ALA A 307 -9.06 4.13 -2.66
N GLY A 308 -8.66 4.91 -1.64
CA GLY A 308 -9.55 5.34 -0.57
C GLY A 308 -10.71 6.20 -1.07
N ALA A 309 -10.46 7.15 -1.97
CA ALA A 309 -11.48 8.01 -2.55
C ALA A 309 -12.45 7.23 -3.45
N SER A 310 -11.96 6.27 -4.24
CA SER A 310 -12.85 5.37 -5.00
C SER A 310 -13.75 4.56 -4.07
N ALA A 311 -13.22 4.08 -2.94
CA ALA A 311 -13.97 3.25 -1.99
C ALA A 311 -14.72 4.01 -0.88
N ALA A 312 -14.66 5.33 -0.88
CA ALA A 312 -15.34 6.15 0.12
C ALA A 312 -16.87 6.01 -0.02
N ARG A 313 -17.57 6.00 1.11
CA ARG A 313 -19.02 6.00 1.12
C ARG A 313 -19.56 7.31 0.55
N HIS A 314 -20.49 7.20 -0.38
CA HIS A 314 -21.51 8.23 -0.58
C HIS A 314 -22.90 7.63 -0.41
N GLY A 315 -23.55 7.98 0.70
CA GLY A 315 -25.01 7.97 0.77
C GLY A 315 -25.47 9.36 0.38
N GLU A 316 -26.42 9.46 -0.54
CA GLU A 316 -27.13 10.71 -0.76
C GLU A 316 -27.68 11.17 0.59
N ARG A 317 -27.34 12.40 1.01
CA ARG A 317 -28.23 13.09 1.95
C ARG A 317 -29.56 13.17 1.22
N SER A 318 -30.59 12.52 1.75
CA SER A 318 -31.95 12.80 1.34
C SER A 318 -32.23 14.25 1.69
N GLU A 319 -31.93 15.17 0.77
CA GLU A 319 -32.60 16.45 0.73
C GLU A 319 -34.04 16.17 0.34
N GLY A 320 -34.92 16.06 1.33
CA GLY A 320 -36.37 15.94 1.10
C GLY A 320 -37.09 15.10 2.15
N GLY A 321 -37.75 15.79 3.08
CA GLY A 321 -38.67 15.23 4.07
C GLY A 321 -38.89 16.17 5.25
#